data_AF-A0A8T7JQY3-F1
#
_entry.id   AF-A0A8T7JQY3-F1
#
_cell.length_a   1.000
_cell.length_b   1.000
_cell.length_c   1.000
_cell.angle_alpha   90.00
_cell.angle_beta   90.00
_cell.angle_gamma   90.00
#
_symmetry.space_group_name_H-M   'P 1'
#
loop_
_entity.id
_entity.type
_entity.pdbx_description
1 polymer ?
#
loop_
_entity_poly.entity_id
_entity_poly.type
_entity_poly.pdbx_seq_one_letter_code
_entity_poly.pdbx_strand_id
1 'polypeptide(L)'
;RFDKGFNDIRYSRIEELRKSLAPMKAERLKLQAEANRLQFETILDSRNSNTESQIPSSELSNIQSRLSNIDSRISLPQAELDRLTRQFWVTKEQVRANKYDLSASRYRQVEADAVYHEKPSVTLERLARLEGVMLDEINELKKLVNGE
;
A
#
# COMPACT_ATOMS: atom_id res chain seq x y z
N ARG A 1 10.58 -2.00 37.82
CA ARG A 1 9.38 -2.06 38.68
C ARG A 1 8.24 -2.56 37.82
N PHE A 2 7.64 -3.71 38.14
CA PHE A 2 6.47 -4.23 37.43
C PHE A 2 5.24 -3.47 37.94
N ASP A 3 4.96 -2.31 37.35
CA ASP A 3 3.75 -1.58 37.65
C ASP A 3 2.64 -2.09 36.74
N LYS A 4 1.71 -2.86 37.32
CA LYS A 4 0.62 -3.49 36.59
C LYS A 4 -0.29 -2.44 35.94
N GLY A 5 -0.57 -1.33 36.63
CA GLY A 5 -1.42 -0.26 36.11
C GLY A 5 -0.81 0.41 34.87
N PHE A 6 0.51 0.64 34.89
CA PHE A 6 1.21 1.18 33.72
C PHE A 6 1.14 0.26 32.50
N ASN A 7 1.30 -1.05 32.70
CA ASN A 7 1.21 -2.02 31.61
C ASN A 7 -0.21 -2.11 31.05
N ASP A 8 -1.23 -2.16 31.91
CA ASP A 8 -2.63 -2.26 31.49
C ASP A 8 -3.07 -1.03 30.67
N ILE A 9 -2.67 0.19 31.11
CA ILE A 9 -2.91 1.43 30.35
C ILE A 9 -2.24 1.36 28.97
N ARG A 10 -0.98 0.94 28.93
CA ARG A 10 -0.22 0.85 27.69
C ARG A 10 -0.82 -0.15 26.71
N TYR A 11 -1.20 -1.35 27.17
CA TYR A 11 -1.83 -2.35 26.32
C TYR A 11 -3.19 -1.87 25.81
N SER A 12 -3.98 -1.21 26.66
CA SER A 12 -5.25 -0.61 26.25
C SER A 12 -5.05 0.43 25.14
N ARG A 13 -4.05 1.31 25.28
CA ARG A 13 -3.73 2.31 24.26
C ARG A 13 -3.26 1.70 22.94
N ILE A 14 -2.45 0.64 22.99
CA ILE A 14 -2.02 -0.10 21.79
C ILE A 14 -3.22 -0.68 21.05
N GLU A 15 -4.17 -1.28 21.77
CA GLU A 15 -5.39 -1.86 21.19
C GLU A 15 -6.30 -0.78 20.59
N GLU A 16 -6.44 0.37 21.24
CA GLU A 16 -7.16 1.52 20.68
C GLU A 16 -6.53 2.01 19.37
N LEU A 17 -5.21 2.18 19.34
CA LEU A 17 -4.48 2.61 18.14
C LEU A 17 -4.60 1.60 17.00
N ARG A 18 -4.53 0.30 17.31
CA ARG A 18 -4.75 -0.76 16.30
C ARG A 18 -6.16 -0.71 15.72
N LYS A 19 -7.17 -0.55 16.57
CA LYS A 19 -8.57 -0.45 16.14
C LYS A 19 -8.83 0.78 15.28
N SER A 20 -8.20 1.91 15.58
CA SER A 20 -8.34 3.13 14.76
C SER A 20 -7.54 3.06 13.45
N LEU A 21 -6.34 2.48 13.46
CA LEU A 21 -5.49 2.35 12.29
C LEU A 21 -5.99 1.30 11.28
N ALA A 22 -6.60 0.21 11.74
CA ALA A 22 -7.07 -0.88 10.88
C ALA A 22 -7.98 -0.41 9.72
N PRO A 23 -9.07 0.34 9.92
CA PRO A 23 -9.90 0.82 8.83
C PRO A 23 -9.17 1.81 7.91
N MET A 24 -8.30 2.66 8.46
CA MET A 24 -7.54 3.64 7.68
C MET A 24 -6.51 2.96 6.77
N LYS A 25 -5.81 1.94 7.26
CA LYS A 25 -4.88 1.14 6.46
C LYS A 25 -5.61 0.36 5.36
N ALA A 26 -6.81 -0.16 5.66
CA ALA A 26 -7.65 -0.81 4.67
C ALA A 26 -8.14 0.16 3.58
N GLU A 27 -8.52 1.38 3.95
CA GLU A 27 -8.88 2.43 3.00
C GLU A 27 -7.68 2.84 2.13
N ARG A 28 -6.50 3.05 2.74
CA ARG A 28 -5.26 3.33 2.02
C ARG A 28 -4.97 2.29 0.93
N LEU A 29 -5.11 1.00 1.24
CA LEU A 29 -4.91 -0.08 0.28
C LEU A 29 -5.89 -0.04 -0.89
N LYS A 30 -7.16 0.30 -0.63
CA LYS A 30 -8.16 0.48 -1.69
C LYS A 30 -7.81 1.65 -2.60
N LEU A 31 -7.43 2.79 -2.03
CA LEU A 31 -7.01 3.96 -2.80
C LEU A 31 -5.74 3.69 -3.62
N GLN A 32 -4.79 2.92 -3.09
CA GLN A 32 -3.60 2.50 -3.84
C GLN A 32 -3.99 1.63 -5.05
N ALA A 33 -4.93 0.71 -4.88
CA ALA A 33 -5.43 -0.12 -5.98
C ALA A 33 -6.14 0.70 -7.06
N GLU A 34 -6.97 1.66 -6.63
CA GLU A 34 -7.71 2.54 -7.52
C GLU A 34 -6.78 3.50 -8.27
N ALA A 35 -5.82 4.12 -7.57
CA ALA A 35 -4.79 4.97 -8.18
C ALA A 35 -3.99 4.20 -9.24
N ASN A 36 -3.59 2.97 -8.93
CA ASN A 36 -2.86 2.13 -9.87
C ASN A 36 -3.69 1.77 -11.11
N ARG A 37 -5.00 1.48 -10.93
CA ARG A 37 -5.94 1.28 -12.04
C ARG A 37 -6.07 2.53 -12.90
N LEU A 38 -6.39 3.67 -12.31
CA LEU A 38 -6.57 4.92 -13.06
C LEU A 38 -5.29 5.31 -13.80
N GLN A 39 -4.12 5.13 -13.17
CA GLN A 39 -2.85 5.39 -13.82
C GLN A 39 -2.67 4.56 -15.09
N PHE A 40 -3.02 3.27 -15.07
CA PHE A 40 -2.98 2.43 -16.25
C PHE A 40 -3.93 2.92 -17.35
N GLU A 41 -5.20 3.18 -17.02
CA GLU A 41 -6.19 3.65 -18.00
C GLU A 41 -5.81 5.01 -18.59
N THR A 42 -5.31 5.95 -17.76
CA THR A 42 -4.85 7.27 -18.24
C THR A 42 -3.73 7.15 -19.28
N ILE A 43 -2.81 6.18 -19.09
CA ILE A 43 -1.71 5.93 -20.04
C ILE A 43 -2.24 5.32 -21.33
N LEU A 44 -3.16 4.35 -21.26
CA LEU A 44 -3.78 3.77 -22.45
C LEU A 44 -4.56 4.82 -23.26
N ASP A 45 -5.39 5.62 -22.59
CA ASP A 45 -6.17 6.67 -23.23
C ASP A 45 -5.26 7.69 -23.92
N SER A 46 -4.19 8.12 -23.25
CA SER A 46 -3.22 9.07 -23.82
C SER A 46 -2.56 8.58 -25.11
N ARG A 47 -2.43 7.26 -25.29
CA ARG A 47 -1.85 6.65 -26.49
C ARG A 47 -2.87 6.47 -27.61
N ASN A 48 -4.11 6.11 -27.26
CA ASN A 48 -5.17 5.88 -28.22
C ASN A 48 -5.77 7.18 -28.80
N SER A 49 -5.63 8.31 -28.11
CA SER A 49 -6.24 9.57 -28.52
C SER A 49 -5.20 10.59 -29.03
N ASN A 50 -5.20 10.86 -30.33
CA ASN A 50 -4.69 12.12 -30.92
C ASN A 50 -5.57 13.35 -30.57
N THR A 51 -6.49 13.22 -29.60
CA THR A 51 -7.46 14.22 -29.18
C THR A 51 -7.54 14.26 -27.65
N GLU A 52 -7.47 15.47 -27.08
CA GLU A 52 -7.38 15.76 -25.65
C GLU A 52 -8.21 14.85 -24.73
N SER A 53 -7.53 14.09 -23.89
CA SER A 53 -8.12 13.22 -22.86
C SER A 53 -8.82 14.07 -21.78
N GLN A 54 -10.15 14.21 -21.84
CA GLN A 54 -10.88 15.20 -21.03
C GLN A 54 -11.22 14.80 -19.58
N ILE A 55 -10.98 13.56 -19.13
CA ILE A 55 -11.66 13.03 -17.92
C ILE A 55 -10.73 12.28 -16.92
N PRO A 56 -9.79 11.41 -17.33
CA PRO A 56 -9.07 10.52 -16.40
C PRO A 56 -8.07 11.22 -15.44
N SER A 57 -7.51 12.36 -15.84
CA SER A 57 -6.44 13.05 -15.09
C SER A 57 -6.94 13.70 -13.80
N SER A 58 -8.16 14.25 -13.82
CA SER A 58 -8.78 14.92 -12.66
C SER A 58 -9.13 13.93 -11.55
N GLU A 59 -9.66 12.76 -11.91
CA GLU A 59 -10.04 11.70 -10.96
C GLU A 59 -8.81 11.08 -10.30
N LEU A 60 -7.75 10.81 -11.07
CA LEU A 60 -6.47 10.35 -10.56
C LEU A 60 -5.88 11.35 -9.55
N SER A 61 -5.92 12.65 -9.85
CA SER A 61 -5.47 13.71 -8.94
C SER A 61 -6.26 13.73 -7.62
N ASN A 62 -7.59 13.54 -7.71
CA ASN A 62 -8.44 13.45 -6.52
C ASN A 62 -8.08 12.24 -5.64
N ILE A 63 -7.85 11.07 -6.24
CA ILE A 63 -7.43 9.86 -5.50
C ILE A 63 -6.05 10.04 -4.86
N GLN A 64 -5.08 10.64 -5.57
CA GLN A 64 -3.77 10.96 -5.01
C GLN A 64 -3.87 11.92 -3.82
N SER A 65 -4.74 12.92 -3.91
CA SER A 65 -4.99 13.87 -2.81
C SER A 65 -5.59 13.17 -1.59
N ARG A 66 -6.55 12.26 -1.80
CA ARG A 66 -7.14 11.44 -0.72
C ARG A 66 -6.09 10.53 -0.09
N LEU A 67 -5.22 9.92 -0.88
CA LEU A 67 -4.15 9.05 -0.39
C LEU A 67 -3.19 9.81 0.54
N SER A 68 -2.72 10.98 0.09
CA SER A 68 -1.88 11.88 0.90
C SER A 68 -2.56 12.29 2.21
N ASN A 69 -3.86 12.60 2.14
CA ASN A 69 -4.62 12.94 3.35
C ASN A 69 -4.67 11.76 4.33
N ILE A 70 -4.95 10.55 3.87
CA ILE A 70 -4.97 9.35 4.72
C ILE A 70 -3.59 9.05 5.30
N ASP A 71 -2.52 9.14 4.51
CA ASP A 71 -1.16 8.91 4.98
C ASP A 71 -0.79 9.89 6.10
N SER A 72 -1.17 11.17 5.97
CA SER A 72 -0.96 12.16 7.03
C SER A 72 -1.72 11.82 8.31
N ARG A 73 -2.96 11.33 8.21
CA ARG A 73 -3.77 10.90 9.36
C ARG A 73 -3.24 9.63 10.02
N ILE A 74 -2.64 8.71 9.24
CA ILE A 74 -2.04 7.47 9.75
C ILE A 74 -0.71 7.73 10.45
N SER A 75 0.07 8.70 9.98
CA SER A 75 1.46 8.94 10.42
C SER A 75 1.59 9.10 11.94
N LEU A 76 0.80 9.99 12.56
CA LEU A 76 0.91 10.26 14.00
C LEU A 76 0.48 9.07 14.89
N PRO A 77 -0.71 8.46 14.70
CA PRO A 77 -1.10 7.28 15.46
C PRO A 77 -0.16 6.09 15.24
N GLN A 78 0.38 5.92 14.04
CA GLN A 78 1.36 4.87 13.74
C GLN A 78 2.67 5.11 14.51
N ALA A 79 3.20 6.33 14.52
CA ALA A 79 4.40 6.66 15.28
C ALA A 79 4.21 6.45 16.80
N GLU A 80 3.02 6.74 17.32
CA GLU A 80 2.66 6.45 18.71
C GLU A 80 2.66 4.93 18.96
N LEU A 81 2.03 4.15 18.08
CA LEU A 81 2.00 2.69 18.17
C LEU A 81 3.42 2.09 18.10
N ASP A 82 4.28 2.58 17.22
CA ASP A 82 5.66 2.11 17.07
C ASP A 82 6.48 2.39 18.33
N ARG A 83 6.32 3.58 18.92
CA ARG A 83 6.93 3.92 20.21
C ARG A 83 6.45 3.00 21.32
N LEU A 84 5.13 2.76 21.40
CA LEU A 84 4.52 1.93 22.41
C LEU A 84 4.77 0.43 22.21
N THR A 85 5.17 -0.04 21.04
CA THR A 85 5.47 -1.46 20.79
C THR A 85 6.98 -1.77 20.77
N ARG A 86 7.82 -0.73 20.81
CA ARG A 86 9.29 -0.89 20.77
C ARG A 86 9.88 -1.55 22.02
N GLN A 87 9.33 -1.26 23.18
CA GLN A 87 9.73 -1.91 24.44
C GLN A 87 8.83 -3.12 24.67
N PHE A 88 9.30 -4.19 25.28
CA PHE A 88 8.42 -5.29 25.68
C PHE A 88 9.10 -6.10 26.77
N TRP A 89 8.29 -6.86 27.50
CA TRP A 89 8.76 -7.73 28.58
C TRP A 89 8.83 -9.17 28.07
N VAL A 90 9.88 -9.88 28.45
CA VAL A 90 10.08 -11.29 28.13
C VAL A 90 10.20 -12.06 29.44
N THR A 91 9.55 -13.22 29.55
CA THR A 91 9.65 -14.07 30.73
C THR A 91 10.90 -14.94 30.70
N LYS A 92 11.38 -15.38 31.87
CA LYS A 92 12.52 -16.30 31.97
C LYS A 92 12.31 -17.60 31.19
N GLU A 93 11.07 -18.08 31.13
CA GLU A 93 10.68 -19.28 30.40
C GLU A 93 10.84 -19.09 28.88
N GLN A 94 10.38 -17.94 28.36
CA GLN A 94 10.58 -17.58 26.94
C GLN A 94 12.06 -17.49 26.58
N VAL A 95 12.88 -16.90 27.44
CA VAL A 95 14.34 -16.81 27.23
C VAL A 95 14.98 -18.21 27.17
N ARG A 96 14.60 -19.10 28.10
CA ARG A 96 15.10 -20.48 28.10
C ARG A 96 14.66 -21.24 26.84
N ALA A 97 13.41 -21.09 26.42
CA ALA A 97 12.88 -21.73 25.21
C ALA A 97 13.63 -21.26 23.95
N ASN A 98 13.98 -19.98 23.88
CA ASN A 98 14.80 -19.40 22.82
C ASN A 98 16.31 -19.59 23.03
N LYS A 99 16.73 -20.59 23.81
CA LYS A 99 18.15 -20.96 24.04
C LYS A 99 19.01 -19.79 24.54
N TYR A 100 18.42 -18.90 25.35
CA TYR A 100 19.08 -17.70 25.87
C TYR A 100 19.51 -16.69 24.80
N ASP A 101 19.02 -16.81 23.56
CA ASP A 101 19.18 -15.80 22.52
C ASP A 101 18.37 -14.56 22.90
N LEU A 102 19.03 -13.43 23.17
CA LEU A 102 18.38 -12.17 23.58
C LEU A 102 18.04 -11.24 22.41
N SER A 103 18.18 -11.73 21.17
CA SER A 103 17.86 -10.96 19.97
C SER A 103 16.38 -10.56 19.96
N ALA A 104 16.10 -9.26 19.79
CA ALA A 104 14.74 -8.73 19.82
C ALA A 104 13.80 -9.41 18.81
N SER A 105 14.32 -9.86 17.66
CA SER A 105 13.57 -10.58 16.63
C SER A 105 12.97 -11.91 17.10
N ARG A 106 13.54 -12.55 18.13
CA ARG A 106 13.03 -13.81 18.68
C ARG A 106 11.79 -13.66 19.56
N TYR A 107 11.50 -12.43 19.98
CA TYR A 107 10.43 -12.13 20.95
C TYR A 107 9.45 -11.08 20.46
N ARG A 108 9.90 -10.16 19.60
CA ARG A 108 9.08 -9.10 19.05
C ARG A 108 8.37 -9.61 17.81
N GLN A 109 7.06 -9.80 17.92
CA GLN A 109 6.20 -10.01 16.77
C GLN A 109 5.84 -8.65 16.18
N VAL A 110 6.56 -8.26 15.13
CA VAL A 110 6.20 -7.08 14.33
C VAL A 110 5.22 -7.57 13.27
N GLU A 111 3.96 -7.17 13.38
CA GLU A 111 2.99 -7.39 12.30
C GLU A 111 3.39 -6.51 11.12
N ALA A 112 3.68 -7.13 9.99
CA ALA A 112 3.92 -6.40 8.76
C ALA A 112 2.61 -5.76 8.30
N ASP A 113 2.65 -4.47 8.02
CA ASP A 113 1.52 -3.80 7.40
C ASP A 113 1.24 -4.40 6.04
N ALA A 114 -0.04 -4.59 5.73
CA ALA A 114 -0.45 -4.99 4.40
C ALA A 114 0.00 -3.92 3.39
N VAL A 115 0.67 -4.39 2.34
CA VAL A 115 1.15 -3.59 1.21
C VAL A 115 0.31 -3.93 -0.01
N TYR A 116 -0.04 -2.92 -0.79
CA TYR A 116 -0.74 -3.14 -2.04
C TYR A 116 0.21 -3.77 -3.06
N HIS A 117 -0.19 -4.92 -3.58
CA HIS A 117 0.39 -5.56 -4.75
C HIS A 117 -0.71 -5.87 -5.74
N GLU A 118 -0.49 -5.52 -7.00
CA GLU A 118 -1.38 -5.93 -8.07
C GLU A 118 -1.36 -7.46 -8.21
N LYS A 119 -2.51 -8.06 -8.53
CA LYS A 119 -2.59 -9.50 -8.78
C LYS A 119 -1.86 -9.85 -10.09
N PRO A 120 -1.04 -10.93 -10.14
CA PRO A 120 -0.32 -11.31 -11.35
C PRO A 120 -1.21 -11.45 -12.59
N SER A 121 -2.44 -11.95 -12.43
CA SER A 121 -3.41 -12.07 -13.52
C SER A 121 -3.78 -10.72 -14.15
N VAL A 122 -3.92 -9.67 -13.34
CA VAL A 122 -4.27 -8.33 -13.82
C VAL A 122 -3.08 -7.71 -14.53
N THR A 123 -1.87 -7.89 -13.99
CA THR A 123 -0.64 -7.44 -14.66
C THR A 123 -0.46 -8.11 -16.03
N LEU A 124 -0.72 -9.42 -16.14
CA LEU A 124 -0.67 -10.14 -17.42
C LEU A 124 -1.72 -9.60 -18.41
N GLU A 125 -2.95 -9.36 -17.96
CA GLU A 125 -4.00 -8.76 -18.78
C GLU A 125 -3.59 -7.38 -19.30
N ARG A 126 -3.01 -6.54 -18.43
CA ARG A 126 -2.52 -5.21 -18.80
C ARG A 126 -1.39 -5.25 -19.82
N LEU A 127 -0.46 -6.21 -19.69
CA LEU A 127 0.60 -6.42 -20.68
C LEU A 127 0.01 -6.78 -22.04
N ALA A 128 -0.95 -7.71 -22.10
CA ALA A 128 -1.61 -8.08 -23.35
C ALA A 128 -2.35 -6.90 -24.01
N ARG A 129 -3.02 -6.04 -23.21
CA ARG A 129 -3.65 -4.83 -23.72
C ARG A 129 -2.64 -3.84 -24.30
N LEU A 130 -1.51 -3.63 -23.61
CA LEU A 130 -0.44 -2.75 -24.09
C LEU A 130 0.17 -3.27 -25.40
N GLU A 131 0.37 -4.58 -25.52
CA GLU A 131 0.84 -5.20 -26.75
C GLU A 131 -0.13 -4.98 -27.91
N GLY A 132 -1.44 -5.07 -27.66
CA GLY A 132 -2.48 -4.74 -28.65
C GLY A 132 -2.36 -3.30 -29.17
N VAL A 133 -2.28 -2.32 -28.27
CA VAL A 133 -2.11 -0.90 -28.65
C VAL A 133 -0.82 -0.70 -29.47
N MET A 134 0.28 -1.33 -29.08
CA MET A 134 1.54 -1.23 -29.83
C MET A 134 1.45 -1.85 -31.23
N LEU A 135 0.76 -2.97 -31.39
CA LEU A 135 0.55 -3.59 -32.70
C LEU A 135 -0.31 -2.71 -33.61
N ASP A 136 -1.32 -2.05 -33.07
CA ASP A 136 -2.16 -1.10 -33.81
C ASP A 136 -1.34 0.11 -34.27
N GLU A 137 -0.54 0.71 -33.38
CA GLU A 137 0.39 1.80 -33.71
C GLU A 137 1.39 1.38 -34.82
N ILE A 138 1.95 0.18 -34.75
CA ILE A 138 2.87 -0.35 -35.79
C ILE A 138 2.15 -0.49 -37.13
N ASN A 139 0.90 -0.97 -37.13
CA ASN A 139 0.11 -1.12 -38.35
C ASN A 139 -0.22 0.25 -38.98
N GLU A 140 -0.51 1.26 -38.17
CA GLU A 140 -0.70 2.64 -38.66
C GLU A 140 0.58 3.19 -39.30
N LEU A 141 1.73 3.03 -38.64
CA LEU A 141 3.03 3.44 -39.20
C LEU A 141 3.33 2.70 -40.52
N LYS A 142 3.01 1.42 -40.60
CA LYS A 142 3.20 0.62 -41.83
C LYS A 142 2.38 1.15 -43.01
N LYS A 143 1.13 1.60 -42.77
CA LYS A 143 0.29 2.24 -43.79
C LYS A 143 0.92 3.53 -44.29
N LEU A 144 1.35 4.39 -43.37
CA LEU A 144 2.01 5.67 -43.69
C LEU A 144 3.28 5.50 -44.52
N VAL A 145 4.08 4.46 -44.25
CA VAL A 145 5.31 4.17 -45.00
C VAL A 145 5.02 3.58 -46.39
N ASN A 146 4.00 2.72 -46.49
CA ASN A 146 3.70 1.99 -47.73
C ASN A 146 2.71 2.72 -48.67
N GLY A 147 2.11 3.83 -48.23
CA GLY A 147 1.27 4.69 -49.07
C GLY A 147 -0.12 4.13 -49.41
N GLU A 148 -0.65 3.20 -48.61
CA GLU A 148 -2.07 2.81 -48.61
C GLU A 148 -2.85 3.54 -47.51
#